data_AF-A0A350QRS6-F1
#
_entry.id   AF-A0A350QRS6-F1
#
_cell.length_a   1.000
_cell.length_b   1.000
_cell.length_c   1.000
_cell.angle_alpha   90.00
_cell.angle_beta   90.00
_cell.angle_gamma   90.00
#
_symmetry.space_group_name_H-M   'P 1'
#
loop_
_entity.id
_entity.type
_entity.pdbx_description
1 polymer ?
#
loop_
_entity_poly.entity_id
_entity_poly.type
_entity_poly.pdbx_seq_one_letter_code
_entity_poly.pdbx_strand_id
1 'polypeptide(L)'
;MTPNEHRRYCRTCGYSLRDLECEECPECGRAFDRGDASTTLRYPNWNPWKTLASLFRAGAVFAILCGIGMIVLSFLGFDPLITKLGAFALTPLMLPLLLMTVIPMRGELARRTRIVGLTGVAMIYSVAWVDWPLRMNFAFHRPAMEAHASRYLASERTIISTPTSVGVFTFKKIRIHRGNIGFKLSGGAGGGTFLVLKDPSHEFVWINTNWEWPVGGDWYHVYQD
;
A
#
# COMPACT_ATOMS: atom_id res chain seq x y z
N MET A 1 -54.10 8.97 5.92
CA MET A 1 -52.93 8.07 5.77
C MET A 1 -53.15 6.88 6.68
N THR A 2 -53.17 5.68 6.14
CA THR A 2 -53.37 4.49 6.97
C THR A 2 -52.04 4.08 7.60
N PRO A 3 -51.99 3.68 8.88
CA PRO A 3 -50.75 3.35 9.60
C PRO A 3 -49.92 2.19 9.00
N ASN A 4 -50.43 1.51 7.95
CA ASN A 4 -49.74 0.43 7.23
C ASN A 4 -49.02 0.86 5.94
N GLU A 5 -49.08 2.13 5.51
CA GLU A 5 -48.38 2.59 4.30
C GLU A 5 -46.87 2.84 4.50
N HIS A 6 -46.35 2.72 5.73
CA HIS A 6 -45.09 3.33 6.12
C HIS A 6 -43.80 2.55 5.80
N ARG A 7 -43.86 1.35 5.20
CA ARG A 7 -42.65 0.55 4.94
C ARG A 7 -42.69 -0.07 3.55
N ARG A 8 -42.33 0.73 2.54
CA ARG A 8 -42.09 0.28 1.16
C ARG A 8 -40.61 0.29 0.86
N TYR A 9 -40.12 -0.79 0.26
CA TYR A 9 -38.72 -0.95 -0.14
C TYR A 9 -38.62 -1.22 -1.65
N CYS A 10 -37.52 -0.82 -2.28
CA CYS A 10 -37.27 -1.10 -3.69
C CYS A 10 -37.18 -2.61 -3.93
N ARG A 11 -37.90 -3.13 -4.94
CA ARG A 11 -37.86 -4.56 -5.32
C ARG A 11 -36.46 -5.04 -5.74
N THR A 12 -35.63 -4.17 -6.30
CA THR A 12 -34.27 -4.53 -6.74
C THR A 12 -33.26 -4.47 -5.61
N CYS A 13 -33.08 -3.31 -4.97
CA CYS A 13 -31.96 -3.08 -4.07
C CYS A 13 -32.34 -3.05 -2.58
N GLY A 14 -33.63 -3.25 -2.26
CA GLY A 14 -34.15 -3.21 -0.90
C GLY A 14 -34.03 -1.85 -0.21
N TYR A 15 -33.69 -0.77 -0.93
CA TYR A 15 -33.61 0.58 -0.35
C TYR A 15 -34.98 1.03 0.14
N SER A 16 -35.02 1.70 1.30
CA SER A 16 -36.25 2.24 1.85
C SER A 16 -36.76 3.36 0.95
N LEU A 17 -37.98 3.21 0.42
CA LEU A 17 -38.61 4.21 -0.44
C LEU A 17 -39.44 5.23 0.35
N ARG A 18 -39.29 5.22 1.68
CA ARG A 18 -39.99 6.14 2.57
C ARG A 18 -39.46 7.56 2.37
N ASP A 19 -40.38 8.52 2.32
CA ASP A 19 -40.10 9.96 2.28
C ASP A 19 -39.29 10.45 1.06
N LEU A 20 -39.19 9.65 0.00
CA LEU A 20 -38.65 10.11 -1.29
C LEU A 20 -39.70 10.94 -2.02
N GLU A 21 -39.29 12.04 -2.65
CA GLU A 21 -40.13 12.85 -3.53
C GLU A 21 -40.08 12.39 -4.99
N CYS A 22 -39.03 11.67 -5.39
CA CYS A 22 -38.90 11.06 -6.72
C CYS A 22 -39.59 9.68 -6.82
N GLU A 23 -39.94 9.28 -8.04
CA GLU A 23 -40.46 7.95 -8.41
C GLU A 23 -39.35 7.00 -8.90
N GLU A 24 -38.09 7.31 -8.58
CA GLU A 24 -36.93 6.49 -8.92
C GLU A 24 -36.11 6.20 -7.66
N CYS A 25 -35.61 4.96 -7.54
CA CYS A 25 -34.78 4.60 -6.41
C CYS A 25 -33.39 5.26 -6.51
N PRO A 26 -32.92 6.02 -5.51
CA PRO A 26 -31.64 6.72 -5.57
C PRO A 26 -30.42 5.78 -5.61
N GLU A 27 -30.58 4.54 -5.14
CA GLU A 27 -29.50 3.54 -5.12
C GLU A 27 -29.33 2.81 -6.45
N CYS A 28 -30.43 2.44 -7.11
CA CYS A 28 -30.38 1.58 -8.31
C CYS A 28 -31.02 2.19 -9.56
N GLY A 29 -31.58 3.39 -9.48
CA GLY A 29 -32.24 4.08 -10.58
C GLY A 29 -33.54 3.43 -11.06
N ARG A 30 -34.03 2.38 -10.39
CA ARG A 30 -35.26 1.71 -10.80
C ARG A 30 -36.47 2.57 -10.49
N ALA A 31 -37.27 2.87 -11.51
CA ALA A 31 -38.58 3.50 -11.35
C ALA A 31 -39.54 2.63 -10.52
N PHE A 32 -40.35 3.28 -9.70
CA PHE A 32 -41.40 2.66 -8.88
C PHE A 32 -42.60 3.59 -8.79
N ASP A 33 -43.78 3.02 -8.64
CA ASP A 33 -45.03 3.77 -8.49
C ASP A 33 -45.49 3.69 -7.02
N ARG A 34 -45.78 4.85 -6.41
CA ARG A 34 -46.27 4.93 -5.02
C ARG A 34 -47.73 4.47 -4.89
N GLY A 35 -48.53 4.59 -5.94
CA GLY A 35 -49.89 4.05 -5.99
C GLY A 35 -49.88 2.53 -6.07
N ASP A 36 -48.93 1.96 -6.82
CA ASP A 36 -48.89 0.52 -7.09
C ASP A 36 -47.98 -0.25 -6.13
N ALA A 37 -48.59 -0.97 -5.18
CA ALA A 37 -47.90 -1.85 -4.26
C ALA A 37 -47.10 -2.96 -4.96
N SER A 38 -47.47 -3.35 -6.19
CA SER A 38 -46.76 -4.35 -6.98
C SER A 38 -45.35 -3.89 -7.37
N THR A 39 -45.07 -2.59 -7.37
CA THR A 39 -43.73 -2.07 -7.70
C THR A 39 -42.77 -2.02 -6.50
N THR A 40 -43.25 -2.33 -5.29
CA THR A 40 -42.49 -2.22 -4.02
C THR A 40 -42.52 -3.53 -3.20
N LEU A 41 -41.66 -3.63 -2.17
CA LEU A 41 -41.66 -4.72 -1.17
C LEU A 41 -42.10 -4.20 0.20
N ARG A 42 -42.76 -5.06 0.99
CA ARG A 42 -43.14 -4.76 2.40
C ARG A 42 -42.00 -4.92 3.40
N TYR A 43 -40.99 -5.72 3.05
CA TYR A 43 -39.84 -6.01 3.91
C TYR A 43 -38.54 -5.76 3.13
N PRO A 44 -37.45 -5.41 3.81
CA PRO A 44 -36.17 -5.27 3.16
C PRO A 44 -35.78 -6.61 2.53
N ASN A 45 -35.48 -6.59 1.24
CA ASN A 45 -34.89 -7.75 0.57
C ASN A 45 -33.45 -7.89 1.07
N TRP A 46 -33.15 -8.98 1.78
CA TRP A 46 -31.76 -9.29 2.10
C TRP A 46 -31.06 -9.69 0.81
N ASN A 47 -30.38 -8.72 0.20
CA ASN A 47 -29.61 -8.94 -1.00
C ASN A 47 -28.13 -9.14 -0.61
N PRO A 48 -27.61 -10.38 -0.62
CA PRO A 48 -26.22 -10.65 -0.26
C PRO A 48 -25.22 -9.94 -1.20
N TRP A 49 -25.62 -9.66 -2.44
CA TRP A 49 -24.78 -8.92 -3.39
C TRP A 49 -24.55 -7.48 -2.96
N LYS A 50 -25.54 -6.84 -2.34
CA LYS A 50 -25.41 -5.47 -1.83
C LYS A 50 -24.45 -5.40 -0.66
N THR A 51 -24.56 -6.36 0.25
CA THR A 51 -23.63 -6.51 1.38
C THR A 51 -22.21 -6.74 0.85
N LEU A 52 -22.06 -7.65 -0.12
CA LEU A 52 -20.77 -7.94 -0.74
C LEU A 52 -20.18 -6.73 -1.48
N ALA A 53 -21.00 -5.96 -2.21
CA ALA A 53 -20.59 -4.73 -2.88
C ALA A 53 -20.17 -3.65 -1.86
N SER A 54 -20.86 -3.55 -0.72
CA SER A 54 -20.49 -2.66 0.37
C SER A 54 -19.16 -3.06 1.01
N LEU A 55 -18.97 -4.35 1.28
CA LEU A 55 -17.71 -4.90 1.79
C LEU A 55 -16.56 -4.67 0.80
N PHE A 56 -16.82 -4.83 -0.50
CA PHE A 56 -15.84 -4.52 -1.54
C PHE A 56 -15.46 -3.03 -1.55
N ARG A 57 -16.44 -2.11 -1.45
CA ARG A 57 -16.17 -0.67 -1.37
C ARG A 57 -15.28 -0.34 -0.16
N ALA A 58 -15.64 -0.86 1.01
CA ALA A 58 -14.85 -0.69 2.22
C ALA A 58 -13.44 -1.28 2.08
N GLY A 59 -13.32 -2.49 1.53
CA GLY A 59 -12.04 -3.15 1.27
C GLY A 59 -11.16 -2.40 0.27
N ALA A 60 -11.75 -1.81 -0.77
CA ALA A 60 -11.02 -1.01 -1.76
C ALA A 60 -10.45 0.28 -1.14
N VAL A 61 -11.24 0.98 -0.31
CA VAL A 61 -10.76 2.16 0.43
C VAL A 61 -9.66 1.77 1.40
N PHE A 62 -9.86 0.69 2.16
CA PHE A 62 -8.85 0.18 3.09
C PHE A 62 -7.54 -0.20 2.37
N ALA A 63 -7.61 -0.86 1.22
CA ALA A 63 -6.43 -1.20 0.42
C ALA A 63 -5.66 0.06 -0.04
N ILE A 64 -6.36 1.13 -0.43
CA ILE A 64 -5.71 2.41 -0.75
C ILE A 64 -5.00 2.99 0.47
N LEU A 65 -5.66 3.03 1.63
CA LEU A 65 -5.06 3.54 2.86
C LEU A 65 -3.82 2.72 3.27
N CYS A 66 -3.89 1.39 3.18
CA CYS A 66 -2.74 0.51 3.41
C CYS A 66 -1.61 0.79 2.42
N GLY A 67 -1.91 0.91 1.12
CA GLY A 67 -0.89 1.19 0.12
C GLY A 67 -0.23 2.56 0.34
N ILE A 68 -0.97 3.60 0.75
CA ILE A 68 -0.41 4.90 1.14
C ILE A 68 0.52 4.73 2.35
N GLY A 69 0.10 4.00 3.37
CA GLY A 69 0.93 3.69 4.53
C GLY A 69 2.23 2.98 4.14
N MET A 70 2.16 2.00 3.22
CA MET A 70 3.32 1.30 2.70
C MET A 70 4.25 2.21 1.89
N ILE A 71 3.71 3.12 1.08
CA ILE A 71 4.50 4.15 0.38
C ILE A 71 5.27 4.99 1.40
N VAL A 72 4.59 5.50 2.44
CA VAL A 72 5.23 6.33 3.47
C VAL A 72 6.32 5.56 4.21
N LEU A 73 6.05 4.32 4.64
CA LEU A 73 7.05 3.49 5.31
C LEU A 73 8.27 3.21 4.41
N SER A 74 8.05 2.84 3.15
CA SER A 74 9.11 2.61 2.17
C SER A 74 9.91 3.89 1.92
N PHE A 75 9.24 5.03 1.79
CA PHE A 75 9.87 6.34 1.59
C PHE A 75 10.76 6.73 2.78
N LEU A 76 10.34 6.43 4.01
CA LEU A 76 11.12 6.65 5.24
C LEU A 76 12.28 5.65 5.45
N GLY A 77 12.49 4.71 4.52
CA GLY A 77 13.57 3.73 4.63
C GLY A 77 13.33 2.66 5.70
N PHE A 78 12.07 2.33 5.99
CA PHE A 78 11.76 1.14 6.80
C PHE A 78 12.26 -0.13 6.12
N ASP A 79 12.43 -1.18 6.94
CA ASP A 79 12.86 -2.49 6.48
C ASP A 79 11.91 -3.03 5.37
N PRO A 80 12.41 -3.32 4.15
CA PRO A 80 11.61 -3.88 3.06
C PRO A 80 10.99 -5.23 3.40
N LEU A 81 11.54 -5.96 4.37
CA LEU A 81 10.92 -7.19 4.85
C LEU A 81 9.55 -6.89 5.46
N ILE A 82 9.41 -5.78 6.19
CA ILE A 82 8.13 -5.39 6.79
C ILE A 82 7.11 -5.06 5.70
N THR A 83 7.50 -4.33 4.65
CA THR A 83 6.58 -4.01 3.54
C THR A 83 6.19 -5.27 2.76
N LYS A 84 7.13 -6.19 2.50
CA LYS A 84 6.85 -7.47 1.84
C LYS A 84 5.93 -8.37 2.66
N LEU A 85 6.20 -8.51 3.96
CA LEU A 85 5.33 -9.27 4.87
C LEU A 85 3.95 -8.63 4.99
N GLY A 86 3.86 -7.30 5.02
CA GLY A 86 2.61 -6.57 4.99
C GLY A 86 1.79 -6.84 3.73
N ALA A 87 2.41 -6.76 2.54
CA ALA A 87 1.74 -7.12 1.29
C ALA A 87 1.32 -8.59 1.26
N PHE A 88 2.17 -9.50 1.74
CA PHE A 88 1.82 -10.93 1.83
C PHE A 88 0.60 -11.14 2.73
N ALA A 89 0.58 -10.55 3.92
CA ALA A 89 -0.54 -10.62 4.86
C ALA A 89 -1.84 -10.02 4.29
N LEU A 90 -1.75 -9.03 3.41
CA LEU A 90 -2.91 -8.43 2.72
C LEU A 90 -3.41 -9.24 1.51
N THR A 91 -2.68 -10.27 1.07
CA THR A 91 -3.05 -11.08 -0.11
C THR A 91 -4.45 -11.69 -0.02
N PRO A 92 -4.91 -12.25 1.11
CA PRO A 92 -6.27 -12.79 1.24
C PRO A 92 -7.36 -11.74 1.05
N LEU A 93 -7.09 -10.46 1.34
CA LEU A 93 -8.00 -9.35 1.07
C LEU A 93 -7.92 -8.90 -0.39
N MET A 94 -6.71 -8.83 -0.95
CA MET A 94 -6.47 -8.37 -2.32
C MET A 94 -7.03 -9.32 -3.37
N LEU A 95 -7.02 -10.64 -3.12
CA LEU A 95 -7.50 -11.62 -4.10
C LEU A 95 -8.99 -11.47 -4.41
N PRO A 96 -9.92 -11.40 -3.43
CA PRO A 96 -11.31 -11.05 -3.68
C PRO A 96 -11.46 -9.69 -4.36
N LEU A 97 -10.66 -8.68 -3.98
CA LEU A 97 -10.72 -7.37 -4.63
C LEU A 97 -10.39 -7.50 -6.13
N LEU A 98 -9.33 -8.23 -6.47
CA LEU A 98 -8.93 -8.46 -7.86
C LEU A 98 -10.01 -9.23 -8.63
N LEU A 99 -10.53 -10.33 -8.05
CA LEU A 99 -11.59 -11.12 -8.68
C LEU A 99 -12.84 -10.28 -8.97
N MET A 100 -13.27 -9.42 -8.05
CA MET A 100 -14.43 -8.55 -8.24
C MET A 100 -14.18 -7.38 -9.21
N THR A 101 -12.93 -7.05 -9.51
CA THR A 101 -12.62 -6.09 -10.60
C THR A 101 -12.73 -6.73 -11.97
N VAL A 102 -12.35 -8.00 -12.10
CA VAL A 102 -12.35 -8.74 -13.37
C VAL A 102 -13.72 -9.31 -13.69
N ILE A 103 -14.42 -9.87 -12.70
CA ILE A 103 -15.72 -10.50 -12.90
C ILE A 103 -16.81 -9.42 -12.97
N PRO A 104 -17.50 -9.25 -14.12
CA PRO A 104 -18.55 -8.27 -14.24
C PRO A 104 -19.79 -8.73 -13.46
N MET A 105 -19.88 -8.33 -12.19
CA MET A 105 -21.15 -8.41 -11.46
C MET A 105 -22.17 -7.48 -12.13
N ARG A 106 -23.35 -8.03 -12.45
CA ARG A 106 -24.45 -7.26 -13.05
C ARG A 106 -24.93 -6.19 -12.06
N GLY A 107 -24.69 -4.92 -12.38
CA GLY A 107 -25.43 -3.76 -11.85
C GLY A 107 -25.02 -3.19 -10.50
N GLU A 108 -24.26 -3.88 -9.63
CA GLU A 108 -24.08 -3.39 -8.23
C GLU A 108 -22.78 -2.62 -7.94
N LEU A 109 -21.77 -2.76 -8.80
CA LEU A 109 -20.44 -2.16 -8.60
C LEU A 109 -20.13 -1.13 -9.68
N ALA A 110 -20.06 0.13 -9.29
CA ALA A 110 -19.68 1.23 -10.17
C ALA A 110 -18.25 1.04 -10.72
N ARG A 111 -18.03 1.42 -11.99
CA ARG A 111 -16.71 1.36 -12.65
C ARG A 111 -15.62 2.07 -11.83
N ARG A 112 -15.97 3.20 -11.20
CA ARG A 112 -15.05 3.97 -10.33
C ARG A 112 -14.53 3.11 -9.18
N THR A 113 -15.40 2.38 -8.48
CA THR A 113 -14.99 1.51 -7.36
C THR A 113 -14.07 0.38 -7.82
N ARG A 114 -14.31 -0.18 -9.00
CA ARG A 114 -13.42 -1.22 -9.56
C ARG A 114 -12.03 -0.66 -9.86
N ILE A 115 -11.96 0.54 -10.45
CA ILE A 115 -10.68 1.23 -10.70
C ILE A 115 -9.96 1.47 -9.37
N VAL A 116 -10.64 2.01 -8.36
CA VAL A 116 -10.06 2.25 -7.02
C VAL A 116 -9.52 0.95 -6.41
N GLY A 117 -10.28 -0.14 -6.46
CA GLY A 117 -9.83 -1.45 -5.97
C GLY A 117 -8.59 -1.95 -6.69
N LEU A 118 -8.58 -1.88 -8.03
CA LEU A 118 -7.43 -2.28 -8.85
C LEU A 118 -6.19 -1.42 -8.57
N THR A 119 -6.36 -0.09 -8.45
CA THR A 119 -5.28 0.83 -8.10
C THR A 119 -4.72 0.53 -6.72
N GLY A 120 -5.57 0.23 -5.73
CA GLY A 120 -5.12 -0.16 -4.39
C GLY A 120 -4.26 -1.41 -4.38
N VAL A 121 -4.71 -2.46 -5.08
CA VAL A 121 -3.94 -3.71 -5.22
C VAL A 121 -2.62 -3.47 -5.97
N ALA A 122 -2.66 -2.78 -7.11
CA ALA A 122 -1.46 -2.46 -7.89
C ALA A 122 -0.46 -1.62 -7.08
N MET A 123 -0.94 -0.65 -6.31
CA MET A 123 -0.11 0.17 -5.44
C MET A 123 0.63 -0.67 -4.39
N ILE A 124 -0.08 -1.51 -3.64
CA ILE A 124 0.51 -2.38 -2.60
C ILE A 124 1.61 -3.28 -3.21
N TYR A 125 1.30 -3.99 -4.30
CA TYR A 125 2.27 -4.87 -4.96
C TYR A 125 3.45 -4.09 -5.57
N SER A 126 3.20 -2.91 -6.16
CA SER A 126 4.26 -2.08 -6.73
C SER A 126 5.28 -1.66 -5.68
N VAL A 127 4.82 -1.30 -4.48
CA VAL A 127 5.72 -0.90 -3.38
C VAL A 127 6.51 -2.10 -2.88
N ALA A 128 5.84 -3.22 -2.59
CA ALA A 128 6.48 -4.39 -1.98
C ALA A 128 7.53 -5.08 -2.87
N TRP A 129 7.36 -5.03 -4.20
CA TRP A 129 8.25 -5.76 -5.13
C TRP A 129 9.21 -4.87 -5.91
N VAL A 130 8.86 -3.61 -6.16
CA VAL A 130 9.71 -2.70 -6.92
C VAL A 130 10.52 -1.79 -5.99
N ASP A 131 10.03 -1.56 -4.76
CA ASP A 131 10.62 -0.63 -3.79
C ASP A 131 10.86 0.77 -4.41
N TRP A 132 10.00 1.17 -5.35
CA TRP A 132 10.16 2.43 -6.07
C TRP A 132 10.11 3.68 -5.17
N PRO A 133 9.32 3.75 -4.07
CA PRO A 133 9.33 4.93 -3.21
C PRO A 133 10.69 5.13 -2.54
N LEU A 134 11.30 4.05 -2.05
CA LEU A 134 12.65 4.05 -1.49
C LEU A 134 13.67 4.51 -2.55
N ARG A 135 13.62 3.93 -3.76
CA ARG A 135 14.55 4.29 -4.85
C ARG A 135 14.43 5.75 -5.27
N MET A 136 13.21 6.27 -5.39
CA MET A 136 12.97 7.68 -5.69
C MET A 136 13.53 8.57 -4.59
N ASN A 137 13.21 8.28 -3.33
CA ASN A 137 13.71 9.04 -2.20
C ASN A 137 15.25 8.99 -2.11
N PHE A 138 15.84 7.82 -2.35
CA PHE A 138 17.28 7.65 -2.42
C PHE A 138 17.89 8.50 -3.54
N ALA A 139 17.30 8.50 -4.74
CA ALA A 139 17.79 9.30 -5.86
C ALA A 139 17.85 10.81 -5.53
N PHE A 140 16.85 11.33 -4.81
CA PHE A 140 16.84 12.74 -4.38
C PHE A 140 17.98 13.07 -3.39
N HIS A 141 18.36 12.12 -2.53
CA HIS A 141 19.36 12.32 -1.48
C HIS A 141 20.75 11.78 -1.83
N ARG A 142 20.89 11.11 -2.98
CA ARG A 142 22.13 10.44 -3.41
C ARG A 142 23.36 11.36 -3.42
N PRO A 143 23.32 12.59 -3.97
CA PRO A 143 24.51 13.44 -3.99
C PRO A 143 25.03 13.79 -2.58
N ALA A 144 24.10 14.02 -1.63
CA ALA A 144 24.46 14.28 -0.24
C ALA A 144 25.04 13.02 0.43
N MET A 145 24.45 11.85 0.17
CA MET A 145 24.97 10.57 0.64
C MET A 145 26.38 10.28 0.15
N GLU A 146 26.66 10.53 -1.14
CA GLU A 146 27.99 10.37 -1.72
C GLU A 146 29.00 11.34 -1.13
N ALA A 147 28.63 12.62 -0.95
CA ALA A 147 29.50 13.60 -0.28
C ALA A 147 29.83 13.19 1.17
N HIS A 148 28.85 12.64 1.91
CA HIS A 148 29.10 12.09 3.24
C HIS A 148 30.00 10.86 3.18
N ALA A 149 29.78 9.94 2.23
CA ALA A 149 30.59 8.75 2.05
C ALA A 149 32.06 9.09 1.78
N SER A 150 32.34 10.03 0.87
CA SER A 150 33.70 10.47 0.55
C SER A 150 34.42 11.06 1.76
N ARG A 151 33.73 11.84 2.60
CA ARG A 151 34.33 12.38 3.84
C ARG A 151 34.72 11.28 4.81
N TYR A 152 33.90 10.24 4.94
CA TYR A 152 34.20 9.13 5.84
C TYR A 152 35.35 8.27 5.34
N LEU A 153 35.39 7.98 4.03
CA LEU A 153 36.50 7.28 3.40
C LEU A 153 37.83 8.04 3.58
N ALA A 154 37.81 9.38 3.50
CA ALA A 154 39.00 10.21 3.73
C ALA A 154 39.43 10.30 5.21
N SER A 155 38.53 10.04 6.16
CA SER A 155 38.79 10.23 7.59
C SER A 155 39.56 9.07 8.26
N GLU A 156 39.86 8.00 7.52
CA GLU A 156 40.48 6.75 8.00
C GLU A 156 39.76 6.04 9.18
N ARG A 157 38.62 6.56 9.64
CA ARG A 157 37.83 5.97 10.73
C ARG A 157 36.95 4.84 10.20
N THR A 158 37.15 3.64 10.74
CA THR A 158 36.44 2.44 10.31
C THR A 158 35.01 2.33 10.84
N ILE A 159 34.71 2.93 12.00
CA ILE A 159 33.40 2.84 12.65
C ILE A 159 33.03 4.17 13.29
N ILE A 160 31.81 4.64 13.00
CA ILE A 160 31.23 5.84 13.61
C ILE A 160 29.82 5.51 14.10
N SER A 161 29.60 5.67 15.39
CA SER A 161 28.37 5.30 16.10
C SER A 161 27.45 6.48 16.39
N THR A 162 27.85 7.70 16.04
CA THR A 162 27.00 8.88 16.24
C THR A 162 25.85 8.87 15.22
N PRO A 163 24.58 8.92 15.68
CA PRO A 163 23.45 9.04 14.78
C PRO A 163 23.66 10.21 13.82
N THR A 164 23.53 9.94 12.52
CA THR A 164 23.71 10.94 11.48
C THR A 164 22.52 10.87 10.55
N SER A 165 22.00 12.00 10.10
CA SER A 165 20.92 12.05 9.13
C SER A 165 21.39 12.67 7.81
N VAL A 166 20.84 12.16 6.71
CA VAL A 166 20.97 12.76 5.38
C VAL A 166 19.57 12.81 4.78
N GLY A 167 18.99 14.01 4.77
CA GLY A 167 17.59 14.20 4.42
C GLY A 167 16.65 13.45 5.35
N VAL A 168 15.81 12.58 4.78
CA VAL A 168 14.89 11.75 5.56
C VAL A 168 15.52 10.46 6.10
N PHE A 169 16.72 10.09 5.66
CA PHE A 169 17.40 8.90 6.16
C PHE A 169 18.09 9.21 7.48
N THR A 170 17.82 8.39 8.49
CA THR A 170 18.52 8.43 9.78
C THR A 170 19.37 7.18 9.93
N PHE A 171 20.67 7.36 10.09
CA PHE A 171 21.64 6.28 10.21
C PHE A 171 22.05 6.10 11.66
N LYS A 172 21.96 4.86 12.15
CA LYS A 172 22.38 4.51 13.51
C LYS A 172 23.89 4.30 13.62
N LYS A 173 24.52 3.85 12.54
CA LYS A 173 25.94 3.48 12.51
C LYS A 173 26.46 3.55 11.08
N ILE A 174 27.70 3.96 10.91
CA ILE A 174 28.42 3.89 9.64
C ILE A 174 29.59 2.93 9.82
N ARG A 175 29.77 2.02 8.86
CA ARG A 175 30.85 1.02 8.85
C ARG A 175 31.56 1.07 7.50
N ILE A 176 32.87 0.93 7.53
CA ILE A 176 33.66 0.69 6.32
C ILE A 176 34.17 -0.75 6.38
N HIS A 177 33.97 -1.50 5.31
CA HIS A 177 34.45 -2.88 5.20
C HIS A 177 34.96 -3.15 3.78
N ARG A 178 36.27 -3.42 3.64
CA ARG A 178 36.92 -3.69 2.35
C ARG A 178 36.51 -2.66 1.30
N GLY A 179 36.83 -1.38 1.53
CA GLY A 179 36.48 -0.27 0.62
C GLY A 179 34.99 0.13 0.60
N ASN A 180 34.07 -0.81 0.82
CA ASN A 180 32.63 -0.55 0.83
C ASN A 180 32.23 0.22 2.09
N ILE A 181 31.31 1.17 1.97
CA ILE A 181 30.78 1.93 3.10
C ILE A 181 29.28 1.69 3.27
N GLY A 182 28.90 1.25 4.46
CA GLY A 182 27.53 0.90 4.82
C GLY A 182 26.95 1.85 5.85
N PHE A 183 25.80 2.42 5.52
CA PHE A 183 24.99 3.29 6.34
C PHE A 183 23.82 2.51 6.93
N LYS A 184 23.87 2.26 8.23
CA LYS A 184 22.89 1.41 8.91
C LYS A 184 21.57 2.14 9.15
N LEU A 185 20.49 1.69 8.50
CA LEU A 185 19.14 2.21 8.65
C LEU A 185 18.43 1.66 9.90
N SER A 186 18.41 0.33 10.05
CA SER A 186 17.64 -0.34 11.11
C SER A 186 18.37 -1.57 11.69
N GLY A 187 17.85 -2.17 12.76
CA GLY A 187 18.42 -3.37 13.42
C GLY A 187 19.35 -3.10 14.64
N GLY A 188 19.82 -4.19 15.26
CA GLY A 188 20.59 -4.21 16.53
C GLY A 188 22.11 -4.43 16.37
N ALA A 189 22.87 -4.68 17.43
CA ALA A 189 24.35 -4.73 17.33
C ALA A 189 24.89 -5.73 16.27
N GLY A 190 24.21 -6.88 16.11
CA GLY A 190 24.56 -7.97 15.19
C GLY A 190 24.25 -7.67 13.71
N GLY A 191 23.03 -7.25 13.41
CA GLY A 191 22.58 -7.13 12.03
C GLY A 191 21.60 -5.99 11.78
N GLY A 192 20.93 -6.04 10.63
CA GLY A 192 19.91 -5.11 10.18
C GLY A 192 20.12 -4.63 8.75
N THR A 193 19.42 -3.56 8.39
CA THR A 193 19.45 -3.02 7.03
C THR A 193 20.49 -1.91 6.86
N PHE A 194 21.19 -1.94 5.73
CA PHE A 194 22.22 -0.99 5.36
C PHE A 194 22.00 -0.47 3.94
N LEU A 195 22.23 0.83 3.73
CA LEU A 195 22.54 1.36 2.40
C LEU A 195 24.04 1.32 2.22
N VAL A 196 24.51 0.58 1.22
CA VAL A 196 25.92 0.32 0.97
C VAL A 196 26.33 0.96 -0.34
N LEU A 197 27.36 1.81 -0.29
CA LEU A 197 28.10 2.22 -1.48
C LEU A 197 29.21 1.21 -1.71
N LYS A 198 29.11 0.48 -2.82
CA LYS A 198 30.07 -0.54 -3.24
C LYS A 198 31.26 0.12 -3.94
N ASP A 199 32.45 -0.28 -3.56
CA ASP A 199 33.67 0.01 -4.29
C ASP A 199 33.77 -0.94 -5.50
N PRO A 200 33.90 -0.41 -6.73
CA PRO A 200 33.94 -1.23 -7.94
C PRO A 200 35.13 -2.20 -8.00
N SER A 201 36.17 -2.00 -7.19
CA SER A 201 37.32 -2.91 -7.10
C SER A 201 37.03 -4.19 -6.28
N HIS A 202 35.91 -4.23 -5.56
CA HIS A 202 35.53 -5.36 -4.72
C HIS A 202 34.37 -6.18 -5.33
N GLU A 203 34.50 -7.51 -5.29
CA GLU A 203 33.50 -8.42 -5.83
C GLU A 203 32.19 -8.38 -5.03
N PHE A 204 32.29 -8.45 -3.70
CA PHE A 204 31.17 -8.48 -2.78
C PHE A 204 30.65 -7.08 -2.44
N VAL A 205 29.33 -6.93 -2.29
CA VAL A 205 28.71 -5.68 -1.85
C VAL A 205 28.91 -5.48 -0.35
N TRP A 206 28.67 -6.51 0.46
CA TRP A 206 28.77 -6.38 1.92
C TRP A 206 29.07 -7.73 2.60
N ILE A 207 29.23 -7.71 3.92
CA ILE A 207 29.51 -8.93 4.71
C ILE A 207 28.23 -9.55 5.26
N ASN A 208 28.19 -10.89 5.25
CA ASN A 208 27.13 -11.71 5.86
C ASN A 208 25.71 -11.28 5.42
N THR A 209 25.52 -11.15 4.11
CA THR A 209 24.28 -10.63 3.52
C THR A 209 23.33 -11.76 3.18
N ASN A 210 22.08 -11.67 3.65
CA ASN A 210 21.04 -12.60 3.22
C ASN A 210 20.45 -12.20 1.87
N TRP A 211 20.35 -10.89 1.63
CA TRP A 211 19.89 -10.35 0.36
C TRP A 211 20.48 -8.97 0.11
N GLU A 212 20.67 -8.68 -1.18
CA GLU A 212 21.20 -7.43 -1.70
C GLU A 212 20.28 -6.95 -2.83
N TRP A 213 19.98 -5.66 -2.86
CA TRP A 213 19.07 -5.08 -3.85
C TRP A 213 19.63 -3.77 -4.40
N PRO A 214 19.83 -3.61 -5.71
CA PRO A 214 20.34 -2.37 -6.26
C PRO A 214 19.31 -1.25 -6.07
N VAL A 215 19.78 -0.10 -5.57
CA VAL A 215 18.96 1.12 -5.43
C VAL A 215 19.31 2.19 -6.47
N GLY A 216 20.50 2.11 -7.08
CA GLY A 216 20.90 2.92 -8.24
C GLY A 216 22.37 3.35 -8.20
N GLY A 217 23.06 3.31 -9.35
CA GLY A 217 24.52 3.46 -9.40
C GLY A 217 25.20 2.32 -8.66
N ASP A 218 26.24 2.63 -7.87
CA ASP A 218 26.99 1.66 -7.06
C ASP A 218 26.38 1.44 -5.67
N TRP A 219 25.12 1.85 -5.48
CA TRP A 219 24.42 1.74 -4.20
C TRP A 219 23.49 0.54 -4.13
N TYR A 220 23.54 -0.14 -2.99
CA TYR A 220 22.77 -1.34 -2.69
C TYR A 220 22.07 -1.19 -1.34
N HIS A 221 20.86 -1.72 -1.26
CA HIS A 221 20.19 -2.00 0.00
C HIS A 221 20.49 -3.44 0.41
N VAL A 222 21.03 -3.62 1.60
CA VAL A 222 21.52 -4.89 2.09
C VAL A 222 20.90 -5.20 3.43
N TYR A 223 20.57 -6.47 3.65
CA TYR A 223 20.24 -7.01 4.97
C TYR A 223 21.36 -7.92 5.47
N GLN A 224 21.89 -7.57 6.64
CA GLN A 224 22.93 -8.31 7.34
C GLN A 224 22.32 -9.06 8.54
N ASP A 225 22.67 -10.33 8.69
CA ASP A 225 22.40 -11.12 9.90
C ASP A 225 23.33 -10.75 11.07
#